data_AF-A0A7Y4WXH9-F1
#
_entry.id   AF-A0A7Y4WXH9-F1
#
_cell.length_a   1.000
_cell.length_b   1.000
_cell.length_c   1.000
_cell.angle_alpha   90.00
_cell.angle_beta   90.00
_cell.angle_gamma   90.00
#
_symmetry.space_group_name_H-M   'P 1'
#
loop_
_entity.id
_entity.type
_entity.pdbx_description
1 polymer ?
#
loop_
_entity_poly.entity_id
_entity_poly.type
_entity_poly.pdbx_seq_one_letter_code
_entity_poly.pdbx_strand_id
1 'polypeptide(L)'
;NEDGTYDTTFSGDGIVQTDINGGYDEANTLAFQRLFINVGGYPAVTYKLVVGGIAYGSSATGFDSALVRYNLNGTLDTSFGTSGKVRRALSYQRDEIEDLKIDSQGKIVASGTREWNSLESFAVQRFLSDGSIDNSFGSQGKVYTKIYSSGTQVDAEPSGLALAPDGKIVVVSGYYSGEPRMLVRYEP
;
A
#
# COMPACT_ATOMS: atom_id res chain seq x y z
N ASN A 1 -19.68 0.53 -16.58
CA ASN A 1 -20.19 0.36 -17.96
C ASN A 1 -19.86 1.59 -18.80
N GLU A 2 -19.83 1.47 -20.13
CA GLU A 2 -19.51 2.63 -21.02
C GLU A 2 -20.50 3.80 -20.84
N ASP A 3 -21.69 3.52 -20.31
CA ASP A 3 -22.74 4.49 -19.98
C ASP A 3 -22.58 5.14 -18.58
N GLY A 4 -21.51 4.83 -17.85
CA GLY A 4 -21.25 5.35 -16.51
C GLY A 4 -22.03 4.65 -15.38
N THR A 5 -22.85 3.64 -15.68
CA THR A 5 -23.51 2.83 -14.63
C THR A 5 -22.53 1.87 -13.97
N TYR A 6 -22.85 1.49 -12.72
CA TYR A 6 -22.09 0.51 -11.96
C TYR A 6 -22.09 -0.86 -12.67
N ASP A 7 -20.94 -1.52 -12.63
CA ASP A 7 -20.82 -2.92 -13.08
C ASP A 7 -21.37 -3.84 -11.99
N THR A 8 -22.61 -4.28 -12.14
CA THR A 8 -23.28 -5.16 -11.17
C THR A 8 -22.71 -6.58 -11.15
N THR A 9 -21.78 -6.95 -12.06
CA THR A 9 -21.07 -8.23 -11.96
C THR A 9 -19.96 -8.18 -10.89
N PHE A 10 -19.57 -6.98 -10.45
CA PHE A 10 -18.67 -6.75 -9.34
C PHE A 10 -19.46 -6.65 -8.04
N SER A 11 -19.36 -7.66 -7.17
CA SER A 11 -20.05 -7.71 -5.86
C SER A 11 -21.59 -7.66 -5.90
N GLY A 12 -22.22 -7.72 -7.09
CA GLY A 12 -23.67 -7.73 -7.27
C GLY A 12 -24.29 -6.34 -7.49
N ASP A 13 -23.66 -5.29 -6.96
CA ASP A 13 -24.14 -3.91 -7.03
C ASP A 13 -23.08 -2.92 -7.56
N GLY A 14 -21.88 -3.42 -7.88
CA GLY A 14 -20.73 -2.63 -8.31
C GLY A 14 -19.92 -2.02 -7.17
N ILE A 15 -20.25 -2.31 -5.91
CA ILE A 15 -19.63 -1.71 -4.74
C ILE A 15 -19.16 -2.81 -3.78
N VAL A 16 -17.94 -2.68 -3.28
CA VAL A 16 -17.42 -3.53 -2.21
C VAL A 16 -17.06 -2.65 -1.04
N GLN A 17 -17.53 -3.03 0.14
CA GLN A 17 -17.08 -2.48 1.42
C GLN A 17 -16.45 -3.59 2.23
N THR A 18 -15.35 -3.28 2.92
CA THR A 18 -14.66 -4.25 3.77
C THR A 18 -14.19 -3.56 5.03
N ASP A 19 -14.80 -3.95 6.14
CA ASP A 19 -14.32 -3.60 7.47
C ASP A 19 -13.06 -4.42 7.80
N ILE A 20 -12.01 -3.76 8.25
CA ILE A 20 -10.73 -4.39 8.57
C ILE A 20 -10.65 -4.72 10.05
N ASN A 21 -11.15 -3.85 10.95
CA ASN A 21 -10.98 -4.00 12.39
C ASN A 21 -12.09 -3.35 13.25
N GLY A 22 -13.30 -3.15 12.71
CA GLY A 22 -14.46 -2.65 13.43
C GLY A 22 -14.44 -1.13 13.67
N GLY A 23 -13.74 -0.37 12.85
CA GLY A 23 -13.50 1.06 13.04
C GLY A 23 -13.45 1.86 11.73
N TYR A 24 -12.90 3.07 11.79
CA TYR A 24 -12.70 3.87 10.59
C TYR A 24 -11.61 3.26 9.72
N ASP A 25 -11.95 2.95 8.48
CA ASP A 25 -11.05 2.43 7.46
C ASP A 25 -11.20 3.29 6.19
N GLU A 26 -10.10 3.51 5.48
CA GLU A 26 -10.06 4.34 4.28
C GLU A 26 -9.13 3.72 3.23
N ALA A 27 -9.51 3.86 1.96
CA ALA A 27 -8.76 3.37 0.81
C ALA A 27 -8.24 4.55 -0.01
N ASN A 28 -6.92 4.63 -0.19
CA ASN A 28 -6.24 5.74 -0.84
C ASN A 28 -5.70 5.38 -2.22
N THR A 29 -5.36 4.11 -2.44
CA THR A 29 -4.69 3.66 -3.65
C THR A 29 -5.07 2.24 -4.03
N LEU A 30 -4.89 1.89 -5.30
CA LEU A 30 -5.12 0.55 -5.82
C LEU A 30 -4.13 0.20 -6.92
N ALA A 31 -3.87 -1.10 -7.08
CA ALA A 31 -3.21 -1.63 -8.26
C ALA A 31 -3.72 -3.03 -8.63
N PHE A 32 -3.62 -3.35 -9.92
CA PHE A 32 -3.82 -4.70 -10.41
C PHE A 32 -2.57 -5.54 -10.14
N GLN A 33 -2.74 -6.64 -9.42
CA GLN A 33 -1.72 -7.67 -9.26
C GLN A 33 -1.88 -8.69 -10.37
N ARG A 34 -0.90 -8.78 -11.27
CA ARG A 34 -0.85 -9.79 -12.32
C ARG A 34 -0.44 -11.14 -11.73
N LEU A 35 -1.18 -12.20 -12.04
CA LEU A 35 -0.91 -13.57 -11.60
C LEU A 35 -0.77 -14.49 -12.81
N PHE A 36 0.26 -15.34 -12.79
CA PHE A 36 0.41 -16.43 -13.75
C PHE A 36 -0.26 -17.69 -13.21
N ILE A 37 -1.15 -18.28 -14.00
CA ILE A 37 -1.90 -19.48 -13.65
C ILE A 37 -1.81 -20.52 -14.77
N ASN A 38 -2.18 -21.77 -14.48
CA ASN A 38 -2.34 -22.82 -15.49
C ASN A 38 -3.82 -23.12 -15.67
N VAL A 39 -4.32 -23.02 -16.90
CA VAL A 39 -5.71 -23.36 -17.26
C VAL A 39 -5.65 -24.47 -18.29
N GLY A 40 -6.08 -25.68 -17.90
CA GLY A 40 -6.05 -26.85 -18.79
C GLY A 40 -4.64 -27.23 -19.28
N GLY A 41 -3.61 -26.96 -18.47
CA GLY A 41 -2.21 -27.22 -18.82
C GLY A 41 -1.52 -26.13 -19.63
N TYR A 42 -2.22 -25.03 -19.95
CA TYR A 42 -1.64 -23.89 -20.67
C TYR A 42 -1.40 -22.69 -19.73
N PRO A 43 -0.29 -21.96 -19.91
CA PRO A 43 -0.01 -20.76 -19.16
C PRO A 43 -1.04 -19.68 -19.52
N ALA A 44 -1.64 -19.09 -18.51
CA ALA A 44 -2.58 -17.99 -18.63
C ALA A 44 -2.27 -16.90 -17.59
N VAL A 45 -2.85 -15.72 -17.80
CA VAL A 45 -2.73 -14.58 -16.91
C VAL A 45 -4.10 -14.24 -16.35
N THR A 46 -4.15 -13.98 -15.06
CA THR A 46 -5.32 -13.38 -14.39
C THR A 46 -4.85 -12.20 -13.52
N TYR A 47 -5.80 -11.51 -12.91
CA TYR A 47 -5.51 -10.38 -12.04
C TYR A 47 -6.26 -10.47 -10.71
N LYS A 48 -5.73 -9.79 -9.71
CA LYS A 48 -6.41 -9.41 -8.47
C LYS A 48 -6.31 -7.90 -8.30
N LEU A 49 -7.18 -7.32 -7.48
CA LEU A 49 -7.10 -5.93 -7.06
C LEU A 49 -6.46 -5.87 -5.69
N VAL A 50 -5.38 -5.12 -5.54
CA VAL A 50 -4.79 -4.80 -4.22
C VAL A 50 -5.11 -3.34 -3.92
N VAL A 51 -5.74 -3.09 -2.78
CA VAL A 51 -6.13 -1.77 -2.29
C VAL A 51 -5.31 -1.46 -1.06
N GLY A 52 -4.81 -0.23 -0.95
CA GLY A 52 -4.06 0.24 0.21
C GLY A 52 -4.65 1.51 0.81
N GLY A 53 -4.44 1.68 2.10
CA GLY A 53 -4.89 2.85 2.86
C GLY A 53 -4.64 2.66 4.36
N ILE A 54 -5.63 3.01 5.17
CA ILE A 54 -5.60 2.92 6.63
C ILE A 54 -6.70 2.03 7.19
N ALA A 55 -6.43 1.47 8.36
CA ALA A 55 -7.42 0.84 9.20
C ALA A 55 -7.30 1.33 10.64
N TYR A 56 -8.42 1.32 11.38
CA TYR A 56 -8.38 1.66 12.80
C TYR A 56 -7.47 0.70 13.58
N GLY A 57 -6.46 1.26 14.24
CA GLY A 57 -5.39 0.51 14.88
C GLY A 57 -5.82 -0.22 16.15
N SER A 58 -4.96 -1.12 16.64
CA SER A 58 -5.16 -1.84 17.90
C SER A 58 -4.77 -1.04 19.15
N SER A 59 -4.20 0.15 18.98
CA SER A 59 -4.02 1.12 20.07
C SER A 59 -5.15 2.14 20.02
N ALA A 60 -5.61 2.62 21.19
CA ALA A 60 -6.91 3.29 21.34
C ALA A 60 -7.12 4.57 20.49
N THR A 61 -6.09 5.08 19.81
CA THR A 61 -6.11 6.38 19.12
C THR A 61 -5.37 6.42 17.78
N GLY A 62 -4.85 5.29 17.27
CA GLY A 62 -3.98 5.28 16.09
C GLY A 62 -4.57 4.64 14.84
N PHE A 63 -4.07 5.02 13.66
CA PHE A 63 -4.35 4.37 12.38
C PHE A 63 -3.17 3.50 11.96
N ASP A 64 -3.45 2.28 11.52
CA ASP A 64 -2.46 1.36 11.00
C ASP A 64 -2.55 1.32 9.47
N SER A 65 -1.42 1.13 8.81
CA SER A 65 -1.40 0.90 7.37
C SER A 65 -2.09 -0.42 7.03
N ALA A 66 -2.88 -0.43 5.95
CA ALA A 66 -3.64 -1.61 5.58
C ALA A 66 -3.60 -1.92 4.09
N LEU A 67 -3.66 -3.21 3.77
CA LEU A 67 -3.89 -3.73 2.42
C LEU A 67 -5.05 -4.71 2.43
N VAL A 68 -5.86 -4.68 1.38
CA VAL A 68 -6.92 -5.65 1.13
C VAL A 68 -6.79 -6.14 -0.31
N ARG A 69 -7.05 -7.44 -0.55
CA ARG A 69 -7.02 -8.01 -1.90
C ARG A 69 -8.37 -8.58 -2.31
N TYR A 70 -8.81 -8.25 -3.52
CA TYR A 70 -10.06 -8.74 -4.11
C TYR A 70 -9.82 -9.53 -5.40
N ASN A 71 -10.72 -10.46 -5.66
CA ASN A 71 -10.94 -11.05 -6.96
C ASN A 71 -11.55 -10.02 -7.91
N LEU A 72 -11.44 -10.25 -9.23
CA LEU A 72 -12.01 -9.33 -10.23
C LEU A 72 -13.54 -9.23 -10.19
N ASN A 73 -14.24 -10.15 -9.52
CA ASN A 73 -15.67 -10.09 -9.30
C ASN A 73 -16.05 -9.38 -7.97
N GLY A 74 -15.08 -8.74 -7.30
CA GLY A 74 -15.29 -8.01 -6.05
C GLY A 74 -15.28 -8.87 -4.78
N THR A 75 -15.24 -10.19 -4.88
CA THR A 75 -15.14 -11.02 -3.67
C THR A 75 -13.74 -10.93 -3.06
N LEU A 76 -13.66 -10.95 -1.73
CA LEU A 76 -12.40 -10.90 -1.00
C LEU A 76 -11.52 -12.13 -1.31
N ASP A 77 -10.24 -11.92 -1.57
CA ASP A 77 -9.28 -13.00 -1.79
C ASP A 77 -8.70 -13.49 -0.46
N THR A 78 -9.30 -14.51 0.12
CA THR A 78 -8.92 -15.04 1.44
C THR A 78 -7.52 -15.65 1.51
N SER A 79 -6.83 -15.82 0.38
CA SER A 79 -5.43 -16.29 0.33
C SER A 79 -4.39 -15.18 0.57
N PHE A 80 -4.83 -13.92 0.62
CA PHE A 80 -3.96 -12.77 0.89
C PHE A 80 -3.90 -12.45 2.38
N GLY A 81 -2.70 -12.33 2.94
CA GLY A 81 -2.48 -11.99 4.34
C GLY A 81 -3.29 -12.90 5.27
N THR A 82 -4.05 -12.29 6.18
CA THR A 82 -5.02 -13.00 7.03
C THR A 82 -6.43 -12.73 6.53
N SER A 83 -7.05 -13.74 5.92
CA SER A 83 -8.44 -13.65 5.41
C SER A 83 -8.65 -12.49 4.44
N GLY A 84 -7.70 -12.23 3.55
CA GLY A 84 -7.76 -11.18 2.53
C GLY A 84 -7.23 -9.81 2.96
N LYS A 85 -6.69 -9.71 4.17
CA LYS A 85 -6.33 -8.43 4.81
C LYS A 85 -4.91 -8.48 5.35
N VAL A 86 -4.23 -7.35 5.30
CA VAL A 86 -2.97 -7.07 5.97
C VAL A 86 -3.15 -5.77 6.74
N ARG A 87 -2.74 -5.77 8.01
CA ARG A 87 -2.68 -4.55 8.85
C ARG A 87 -1.29 -4.46 9.47
N ARG A 88 -0.70 -3.26 9.45
CA ARG A 88 0.64 -2.99 9.96
C ARG A 88 0.71 -1.67 10.70
N ALA A 89 0.93 -1.77 12.00
CA ALA A 89 1.38 -0.68 12.86
C ALA A 89 2.90 -0.50 12.70
N LEU A 90 3.32 0.66 12.23
CA LEU A 90 4.71 1.15 12.20
C LEU A 90 5.00 2.15 13.33
N SER A 91 3.95 2.71 13.92
CA SER A 91 3.95 3.64 15.04
C SER A 91 2.76 3.35 15.98
N TYR A 92 2.57 4.21 16.98
CA TYR A 92 1.37 4.22 17.82
C TYR A 92 0.38 5.34 17.43
N GLN A 93 0.70 6.11 16.38
CA GLN A 93 -0.08 7.26 15.95
C GLN A 93 -0.74 6.97 14.60
N ARG A 94 -0.16 7.43 13.49
CA ARG A 94 -0.73 7.25 12.15
C ARG A 94 0.29 6.59 11.24
N ASP A 95 -0.10 5.48 10.65
CA ASP A 95 0.62 4.82 9.58
C ASP A 95 -0.33 4.61 8.41
N GLU A 96 0.06 5.08 7.24
CA GLU A 96 -0.82 5.18 6.08
C GLU A 96 -0.12 4.65 4.83
N ILE A 97 -0.91 4.11 3.90
CA ILE A 97 -0.46 3.83 2.53
C ILE A 97 -1.17 4.82 1.64
N GLU A 98 -0.39 5.65 0.95
CA GLU A 98 -0.89 6.69 0.04
C GLU A 98 -0.69 6.29 -1.42
N ASP A 99 0.37 5.53 -1.70
CA ASP A 99 0.57 4.93 -3.02
C ASP A 99 1.13 3.52 -2.91
N LEU A 100 0.76 2.66 -3.87
CA LEU A 100 1.33 1.33 -4.01
C LEU A 100 1.60 1.00 -5.47
N LYS A 101 2.60 0.16 -5.69
CA LYS A 101 2.98 -0.39 -6.99
C LYS A 101 3.34 -1.86 -6.82
N ILE A 102 3.13 -2.64 -7.88
CA ILE A 102 3.40 -4.07 -7.90
C ILE A 102 4.47 -4.33 -8.95
N ASP A 103 5.55 -5.00 -8.55
CA ASP A 103 6.64 -5.32 -9.47
C ASP A 103 6.32 -6.53 -10.37
N SER A 104 7.21 -6.85 -11.29
CA SER A 104 7.03 -7.96 -12.23
C SER A 104 7.05 -9.35 -11.56
N GLN A 105 7.56 -9.45 -10.33
CA GLN A 105 7.56 -10.66 -9.50
C GLN A 105 6.31 -10.75 -8.62
N GLY A 106 5.44 -9.72 -8.64
CA GLY A 106 4.23 -9.65 -7.85
C GLY A 106 4.45 -9.14 -6.42
N LYS A 107 5.66 -8.66 -6.06
CA LYS A 107 5.88 -8.00 -4.78
C LYS A 107 5.16 -6.66 -4.77
N ILE A 108 4.62 -6.31 -3.62
CA ILE A 108 3.86 -5.07 -3.42
C ILE A 108 4.77 -4.10 -2.69
N VAL A 109 5.04 -2.96 -3.31
CA VAL A 109 5.76 -1.84 -2.70
C VAL A 109 4.74 -0.77 -2.39
N ALA A 110 4.67 -0.35 -1.14
CA ALA A 110 3.75 0.67 -0.66
C ALA A 110 4.54 1.82 -0.02
N SER A 111 4.14 3.05 -0.29
CA SER A 111 4.65 4.24 0.37
C SER A 111 3.53 5.00 1.04
N GLY A 112 3.83 5.64 2.15
CA GLY A 112 2.89 6.52 2.83
C GLY A 112 3.50 7.12 4.08
N THR A 113 2.69 7.88 4.80
CA THR A 113 3.11 8.61 5.97
C THR A 113 3.17 7.72 7.22
N ARG A 114 4.16 7.99 8.06
CA ARG A 114 4.33 7.47 9.41
C ARG A 114 4.52 8.64 10.36
N GLU A 115 3.59 8.80 11.27
CA GLU A 115 3.66 9.77 12.34
C GLU A 115 4.30 9.14 13.59
N TRP A 116 5.31 9.80 14.15
CA TRP A 116 5.94 9.36 15.40
C TRP A 116 6.41 10.55 16.22
N ASN A 117 5.91 10.65 17.47
CA ASN A 117 6.11 11.79 18.36
C ASN A 117 5.70 13.11 17.70
N SER A 118 4.54 13.12 17.02
CA SER A 118 4.01 14.29 16.31
C SER A 118 4.91 14.83 15.20
N LEU A 119 5.77 13.97 14.65
CA LEU A 119 6.57 14.26 13.46
C LEU A 119 6.24 13.24 12.38
N GLU A 120 5.95 13.74 11.19
CA GLU A 120 5.71 12.91 10.03
C GLU A 120 7.02 12.57 9.34
N SER A 121 7.12 11.32 8.95
CA SER A 121 8.18 10.81 8.09
C SER A 121 7.52 9.88 7.10
N PHE A 122 8.07 9.75 5.90
CA PHE A 122 7.51 8.78 4.98
C PHE A 122 8.20 7.42 5.13
N ALA A 123 7.41 6.38 4.94
CA ALA A 123 7.84 5.00 4.98
C ALA A 123 7.67 4.36 3.59
N VAL A 124 8.57 3.43 3.28
CA VAL A 124 8.37 2.46 2.20
C VAL A 124 8.28 1.09 2.84
N GLN A 125 7.22 0.35 2.55
CA GLN A 125 6.99 -1.02 3.00
C GLN A 125 7.00 -1.96 1.79
N ARG A 126 7.50 -3.18 1.96
CA ARG A 126 7.43 -4.22 0.93
C ARG A 126 6.79 -5.50 1.45
N PHE A 127 5.89 -6.03 0.64
CA PHE A 127 5.19 -7.28 0.87
C PHE A 127 5.45 -8.25 -0.28
N LEU A 128 5.42 -9.53 0.03
CA LEU A 128 5.39 -10.59 -0.97
C LEU A 128 4.03 -10.61 -1.67
N SER A 129 3.92 -11.41 -2.74
CA SER A 129 2.71 -11.48 -3.55
C SER A 129 1.49 -11.99 -2.79
N ASP A 130 1.68 -12.72 -1.69
CA ASP A 130 0.63 -13.20 -0.80
C ASP A 130 0.27 -12.20 0.32
N GLY A 131 0.91 -11.02 0.37
CA GLY A 131 0.68 -10.00 1.40
C GLY A 131 1.49 -10.20 2.68
N SER A 132 2.27 -11.26 2.79
CA SER A 132 3.25 -11.40 3.89
C SER A 132 4.37 -10.37 3.75
N ILE A 133 5.05 -10.02 4.85
CA ILE A 133 6.15 -9.05 4.80
C ILE A 133 7.35 -9.64 4.03
N ASP A 134 7.92 -8.85 3.12
CA ASP A 134 9.22 -9.18 2.52
C ASP A 134 10.36 -8.76 3.46
N ASN A 135 10.77 -9.66 4.36
CA ASN A 135 11.84 -9.39 5.33
C ASN A 135 13.22 -9.16 4.69
N SER A 136 13.38 -9.37 3.38
CA SER A 136 14.62 -9.02 2.67
C SER A 136 14.75 -7.52 2.38
N PHE A 137 13.66 -6.75 2.53
CA PHE A 137 13.67 -5.31 2.28
C PHE A 137 13.91 -4.51 3.56
N GLY A 138 14.96 -3.70 3.56
CA GLY A 138 15.26 -2.80 4.68
C GLY A 138 15.28 -3.52 6.03
N SER A 139 14.68 -2.92 7.05
CA SER A 139 14.55 -3.54 8.37
C SER A 139 13.12 -4.07 8.58
N GLN A 140 12.97 -5.39 8.53
CA GLN A 140 11.66 -6.07 8.67
C GLN A 140 10.64 -5.60 7.62
N GLY A 141 11.06 -5.52 6.36
CA GLY A 141 10.21 -5.17 5.23
C GLY A 141 9.92 -3.70 5.06
N LYS A 142 10.71 -2.81 5.66
CA LYS A 142 10.46 -1.37 5.61
C LYS A 142 11.70 -0.50 5.73
N VAL A 143 11.57 0.72 5.24
CA VAL A 143 12.52 1.82 5.39
C VAL A 143 11.78 3.08 5.81
N TYR A 144 12.30 3.78 6.82
CA TYR A 144 11.82 5.11 7.20
C TYR A 144 12.77 6.16 6.66
N THR A 145 12.23 7.22 6.07
CA THR A 145 13.03 8.32 5.55
C THR A 145 12.68 9.58 6.31
N LYS A 146 13.64 10.06 7.09
CA LYS A 146 13.55 11.31 7.83
C LYS A 146 14.20 12.41 7.02
N ILE A 147 13.51 13.53 6.90
CA ILE A 147 14.02 14.73 6.24
C ILE A 147 14.45 15.73 7.30
N TYR A 148 15.57 16.41 7.06
CA TYR A 148 16.10 17.42 7.96
C TYR A 148 16.27 18.73 7.20
N SER A 149 15.82 19.83 7.80
CA SER A 149 16.14 21.20 7.37
C SER A 149 16.89 21.91 8.49
N SER A 150 18.01 22.55 8.16
CA SER A 150 18.86 23.26 9.12
C SER A 150 19.21 22.45 10.39
N GLY A 151 19.39 21.13 10.23
CA GLY A 151 19.75 20.21 11.33
C GLY A 151 18.60 19.72 12.20
N THR A 152 17.35 20.11 11.90
CA THR A 152 16.15 19.67 12.63
C THR A 152 15.27 18.81 11.72
N GLN A 153 14.70 17.73 12.27
CA GLN A 153 13.76 16.89 11.51
C GLN A 153 12.51 17.71 11.19
N VAL A 154 12.06 17.63 9.95
CA VAL A 154 10.81 18.25 9.49
C VAL A 154 9.86 17.17 9.00
N ASP A 155 8.58 17.51 8.93
CA ASP A 155 7.56 16.61 8.37
C ASP A 155 7.88 16.27 6.92
N ALA A 156 7.51 15.07 6.52
CA ALA A 156 7.67 14.62 5.15
C ALA A 156 6.60 13.59 4.81
N GLU A 157 5.79 13.93 3.81
CA GLU A 157 4.80 13.03 3.23
C GLU A 157 5.26 12.60 1.84
N PRO A 158 5.04 11.34 1.43
CA PRO A 158 5.19 10.97 0.05
C PRO A 158 4.04 11.56 -0.78
N SER A 159 4.26 11.74 -2.08
CA SER A 159 3.22 12.20 -3.02
C SER A 159 3.12 11.31 -4.25
N GLY A 160 3.97 10.30 -4.35
CA GLY A 160 3.97 9.37 -5.46
C GLY A 160 5.10 8.34 -5.36
N LEU A 161 4.82 7.17 -5.90
CA LEU A 161 5.72 6.03 -5.95
C LEU A 161 5.84 5.54 -7.39
N ALA A 162 7.07 5.26 -7.82
CA ALA A 162 7.35 4.62 -9.10
C ALA A 162 8.35 3.48 -8.94
N LEU A 163 8.18 2.44 -9.77
CA LEU A 163 9.16 1.38 -9.93
C LEU A 163 9.93 1.61 -11.23
N ALA A 164 11.25 1.72 -11.13
CA ALA A 164 12.13 1.82 -12.27
C ALA A 164 12.28 0.43 -12.95
N PRO A 165 12.64 0.37 -14.25
CA PRO A 165 12.83 -0.89 -14.95
C PRO A 165 13.90 -1.81 -14.34
N ASP A 166 14.86 -1.24 -13.60
CA ASP A 166 15.90 -1.98 -12.87
C ASP A 166 15.44 -2.47 -11.48
N GLY A 167 14.16 -2.33 -11.16
CA GLY A 167 13.56 -2.72 -9.87
C GLY A 167 13.70 -1.69 -8.76
N LYS A 168 14.46 -0.60 -8.98
CA LYS A 168 14.62 0.44 -7.96
C LYS A 168 13.32 1.18 -7.71
N ILE A 169 13.13 1.57 -6.46
CA ILE A 169 11.93 2.26 -6.01
C ILE A 169 12.24 3.75 -5.97
N VAL A 170 11.39 4.58 -6.56
CA VAL A 170 11.51 6.04 -6.54
C VAL A 170 10.30 6.61 -5.84
N VAL A 171 10.53 7.42 -4.81
CA VAL A 171 9.49 8.14 -4.07
C VAL A 171 9.72 9.63 -4.23
N VAL A 172 8.65 10.36 -4.53
CA VAL A 172 8.64 11.82 -4.46
C VAL A 172 8.00 12.25 -3.15
N SER A 173 8.58 13.24 -2.49
CA SER A 173 8.11 13.76 -1.21
C SER A 173 7.99 15.28 -1.26
N GLY A 174 6.97 15.80 -0.59
CA GLY A 174 6.76 17.23 -0.37
C GLY A 174 6.75 17.57 1.12
N TYR A 175 7.00 18.84 1.43
CA TYR A 175 6.86 19.41 2.78
C TYR A 175 5.86 20.57 2.75
N TYR A 176 5.01 20.68 3.77
CA TYR A 176 3.94 21.69 3.85
C TYR A 176 4.42 23.14 4.01
N SER A 177 5.69 23.43 4.30
CA SER A 177 6.14 24.81 4.61
C SER A 177 7.07 25.48 3.59
N GLY A 178 7.06 25.05 2.32
CA GLY A 178 7.68 25.82 1.21
C GLY A 178 9.10 25.42 0.81
N GLU A 179 9.56 24.25 1.25
CA GLU A 179 10.86 23.65 0.89
C GLU A 179 10.76 22.77 -0.38
N PRO A 180 11.90 22.40 -1.03
CA PRO A 180 11.87 21.73 -2.32
C PRO A 180 11.27 20.32 -2.27
N ARG A 181 10.59 19.94 -3.36
CA ARG A 181 10.19 18.56 -3.64
C ARG A 181 11.43 17.69 -3.72
N MET A 182 11.43 16.56 -3.01
CA MET A 182 12.55 15.63 -2.98
C MET A 182 12.24 14.40 -3.82
N LEU A 183 13.30 13.83 -4.40
CA LEU A 183 13.26 12.54 -5.06
C LEU A 183 14.21 11.59 -4.33
N VAL A 184 13.65 10.52 -3.77
CA VAL A 184 14.40 9.52 -3.01
C VAL A 184 14.34 8.20 -3.76
N ARG A 185 15.49 7.52 -3.88
CA ARG A 185 15.60 6.24 -4.59
C ARG A 185 16.08 5.16 -3.61
N TYR A 186 15.42 4.01 -3.64
CA TYR A 186 15.78 2.83 -2.85
C TYR A 186 16.20 1.69 -3.77
N GLU A 187 17.16 0.90 -3.31
CA GLU A 187 17.50 -0.37 -3.95
C GLU A 187 16.36 -1.39 -3.79
N PRO A 188 16.18 -2.30 -4.77
CA PRO A 188 15.25 -3.41 -4.68
C PRO A 188 15.63 -4.43 -3.60
#